data_AF-A0A0L9UC18-F1
#
_entry.id   AF-A0A0L9UC18-F1
#
_cell.length_a   1.000
_cell.length_b   1.000
_cell.length_c   1.000
_cell.angle_alpha   90.00
_cell.angle_beta   90.00
_cell.angle_gamma   90.00
#
_symmetry.space_group_name_H-M   'P 1'
#
loop_
_entity.id
_entity.type
_entity.pdbx_description
1 polymer ?
#
loop_
_entity_poly.entity_id
_entity_poly.type
_entity_poly.pdbx_seq_one_letter_code
_entity_poly.pdbx_strand_id
1 'polypeptide(L)'
;MPPAAGAVALHSSLCSTASEKPYSPLRSTLLHVAPKPKSLLQSHPLYPPTHAKLSLEFKEKILCLEVMGIDAGKALSQNPDLRTATMESIQSIITFLFSNGILEKDLPRIFGMCPKILTADIKTDLTPVFDFILNELKVPENSFRRVINKCPRLLTSSVKDQLRPALVYLRRLGFKDSGALAYQDSVLLVSNVEHTLIPKLRFLETLGLSKDEIRNMVLRCPALLTFSIENNFQPKYDYFAGEMGRKVEELKEFPQYFAFSLENRIKPRHTEVVQSGITLPLSVMLKSTDEEFRELLKQGCG
;
A
#
# COMPACT_ATOMS: atom_id res chain seq x y z
N MET A 1 -19.62 37.60 -35.84
CA MET A 1 -20.50 36.98 -36.86
C MET A 1 -20.50 35.47 -36.64
N PRO A 2 -21.66 34.85 -36.34
CA PRO A 2 -21.86 33.40 -36.19
C PRO A 2 -22.23 32.74 -37.55
N PRO A 3 -22.32 31.40 -37.63
CA PRO A 3 -23.63 30.69 -37.56
C PRO A 3 -23.58 29.46 -36.59
N ALA A 4 -24.60 29.12 -35.78
CA ALA A 4 -25.93 28.53 -36.05
C ALA A 4 -25.85 27.14 -36.73
N ALA A 5 -26.61 26.08 -36.41
CA ALA A 5 -27.51 25.61 -35.36
C ALA A 5 -27.94 24.18 -35.79
N GLY A 6 -28.44 23.31 -34.90
CA GLY A 6 -29.23 22.14 -35.35
C GLY A 6 -29.17 20.90 -34.46
N ALA A 7 -30.15 20.79 -33.56
CA ALA A 7 -30.44 19.64 -32.70
C ALA A 7 -31.23 18.54 -33.42
N VAL A 8 -31.21 17.30 -32.93
CA VAL A 8 -32.40 16.41 -32.92
C VAL A 8 -32.33 15.43 -31.74
N ALA A 9 -33.36 15.48 -30.89
CA ALA A 9 -33.77 14.42 -29.97
C ALA A 9 -34.95 13.65 -30.62
N LEU A 10 -35.07 12.35 -30.36
CA LEU A 10 -36.22 11.55 -30.76
C LEU A 10 -36.89 10.88 -29.56
N HIS A 11 -38.20 11.09 -29.53
CA HIS A 11 -39.25 10.63 -28.61
C HIS A 11 -39.88 9.32 -29.09
N SER A 12 -40.43 8.51 -28.17
CA SER A 12 -41.76 7.84 -28.27
C SER A 12 -41.97 6.95 -27.02
N SER A 13 -42.91 7.24 -26.10
CA SER A 13 -44.40 7.16 -26.14
C SER A 13 -44.97 5.75 -26.30
N LEU A 14 -45.73 5.28 -25.29
CA LEU A 14 -47.18 5.02 -25.41
C LEU A 14 -47.82 4.53 -24.09
N CYS A 15 -48.92 5.18 -23.73
CA CYS A 15 -49.87 4.84 -22.66
C CYS A 15 -50.82 3.69 -23.07
N SER A 16 -51.49 3.06 -22.09
CA SER A 16 -52.92 2.72 -22.17
C SER A 16 -53.50 2.29 -20.80
N THR A 17 -54.72 2.77 -20.54
CA THR A 17 -55.57 2.61 -19.35
C THR A 17 -56.90 1.95 -19.73
N ALA A 18 -57.50 1.13 -18.86
CA ALA A 18 -58.94 0.80 -18.71
C ALA A 18 -59.09 -0.46 -17.82
N SER A 19 -60.13 -0.78 -17.03
CA SER A 19 -61.32 -0.14 -16.46
C SER A 19 -61.90 -1.14 -15.40
N GLU A 20 -62.90 -0.75 -14.60
CA GLU A 20 -63.34 -1.36 -13.32
C GLU A 20 -64.39 -2.53 -13.37
N LYS A 21 -64.30 -3.46 -12.37
CA LYS A 21 -65.31 -4.17 -11.48
C LYS A 21 -66.66 -4.77 -12.03
N PRO A 22 -67.42 -5.71 -11.36
CA PRO A 22 -67.61 -5.93 -9.88
C PRO A 22 -67.97 -7.36 -9.29
N TYR A 23 -68.04 -7.46 -7.93
CA TYR A 23 -68.79 -8.38 -6.98
C TYR A 23 -68.75 -9.94 -7.16
N SER A 24 -68.67 -10.86 -6.16
CA SER A 24 -68.96 -10.96 -4.70
C SER A 24 -68.39 -12.31 -4.13
N PRO A 25 -68.50 -12.65 -2.82
CA PRO A 25 -67.55 -13.49 -2.05
C PRO A 25 -67.94 -14.97 -1.92
N LEU A 26 -66.99 -15.87 -1.61
CA LEU A 26 -67.20 -17.09 -0.82
C LEU A 26 -65.90 -17.87 -0.52
N ARG A 27 -65.80 -18.34 0.73
CA ARG A 27 -65.06 -19.50 1.29
C ARG A 27 -63.56 -19.42 1.59
N SER A 28 -63.31 -19.37 2.89
CA SER A 28 -62.14 -19.85 3.63
C SER A 28 -61.66 -21.23 3.17
N THR A 29 -60.38 -21.35 2.79
CA THR A 29 -59.65 -22.62 2.80
C THR A 29 -58.25 -22.37 3.35
N LEU A 30 -57.93 -23.01 4.48
CA LEU A 30 -56.60 -23.07 5.07
C LEU A 30 -55.61 -23.68 4.07
N LEU A 31 -54.66 -22.88 3.57
CA LEU A 31 -53.52 -23.40 2.80
C LEU A 31 -52.36 -23.67 3.76
N HIS A 32 -52.13 -24.94 4.02
CA HIS A 32 -50.98 -25.49 4.72
C HIS A 32 -49.70 -25.16 3.92
N VAL A 33 -48.84 -24.29 4.45
CA VAL A 33 -47.53 -24.00 3.85
C VAL A 33 -46.63 -25.21 4.05
N ALA A 34 -46.18 -25.82 2.95
CA ALA A 34 -45.17 -26.88 2.95
C ALA A 34 -43.80 -26.34 3.45
N PRO A 35 -43.01 -27.11 4.20
CA PRO A 35 -41.69 -26.66 4.63
C PRO A 35 -40.72 -26.57 3.43
N LYS A 36 -39.89 -25.52 3.41
CA LYS A 36 -38.82 -25.33 2.42
C LYS A 36 -37.97 -26.60 2.24
N PRO A 37 -37.50 -26.93 1.02
CA PRO A 37 -36.60 -28.05 0.80
C PRO A 37 -35.30 -27.82 1.58
N LYS A 38 -34.92 -28.81 2.41
CA LYS A 38 -33.61 -28.83 3.05
C LYS A 38 -32.55 -29.01 1.96
N SER A 39 -31.65 -28.04 1.82
CA SER A 39 -30.48 -28.13 0.93
C SER A 39 -29.66 -29.38 1.29
N LEU A 40 -29.48 -30.29 0.33
CA LEU A 40 -28.73 -31.55 0.46
C LEU A 40 -27.22 -31.36 0.69
N LEU A 41 -26.71 -30.13 0.74
CA LEU A 41 -25.30 -29.83 0.99
C LEU A 41 -24.92 -29.78 2.48
N GLN A 42 -25.87 -29.95 3.40
CA GLN A 42 -25.63 -29.78 4.85
C GLN A 42 -25.04 -31.00 5.57
N SER A 43 -24.77 -32.13 4.88
CA SER A 43 -24.38 -33.38 5.54
C SER A 43 -23.19 -34.11 4.90
N HIS A 44 -22.20 -33.40 4.37
CA HIS A 44 -20.96 -34.03 3.89
C HIS A 44 -19.88 -34.00 5.00
N PRO A 45 -19.25 -35.13 5.37
CA PRO A 45 -18.24 -35.18 6.45
C PRO A 45 -16.97 -34.35 6.23
N LEU A 46 -16.75 -33.82 5.02
CA LEU A 46 -15.65 -32.90 4.69
C LEU A 46 -16.04 -31.42 4.81
N TYR A 47 -17.32 -31.12 5.04
CA TYR A 47 -17.84 -29.80 5.34
C TYR A 47 -18.33 -29.79 6.80
N PRO A 48 -17.49 -29.42 7.78
CA PRO A 48 -18.00 -29.16 9.11
C PRO A 48 -19.00 -28.00 9.02
N PRO A 49 -20.21 -28.12 9.60
CA PRO A 49 -21.15 -27.02 9.64
C PRO A 49 -20.48 -25.83 10.34
N THR A 50 -20.35 -24.72 9.62
CA THR A 50 -19.74 -23.49 10.12
C THR A 50 -20.43 -23.08 11.43
N HIS A 51 -19.65 -22.96 12.50
CA HIS A 51 -20.02 -22.66 13.89
C HIS A 51 -21.48 -22.23 14.12
N ALA A 52 -22.19 -23.04 14.91
CA ALA A 52 -23.50 -22.72 15.46
C ALA A 52 -23.48 -21.32 16.13
N LYS A 53 -24.39 -20.44 15.66
CA LYS A 53 -24.70 -19.09 16.17
C LYS A 53 -23.52 -18.09 16.21
N LEU A 54 -23.10 -17.60 15.04
CA LEU A 54 -22.55 -16.24 14.98
C LEU A 54 -23.61 -15.25 15.49
N SER A 55 -23.24 -14.40 16.45
CA SER A 55 -24.15 -13.37 16.99
C SER A 55 -24.60 -12.43 15.87
N LEU A 56 -25.80 -11.87 16.00
CA LEU A 56 -26.31 -10.88 15.04
C LEU A 56 -25.35 -9.69 14.92
N GLU A 57 -24.85 -9.22 16.06
CA GLU A 57 -23.84 -8.15 16.16
C GLU A 57 -22.57 -8.49 15.38
N PHE A 58 -22.11 -9.74 15.43
CA PHE A 58 -20.94 -10.16 14.65
C PHE A 58 -21.22 -10.10 13.15
N LYS A 59 -22.41 -10.52 12.69
CA LYS A 59 -22.79 -10.45 11.27
C LYS A 59 -22.93 -9.02 10.78
N GLU A 60 -23.55 -8.14 11.57
CA GLU A 60 -23.67 -6.72 11.27
C GLU A 60 -22.31 -6.04 11.17
N LYS A 61 -21.38 -6.42 12.05
CA LYS A 61 -19.99 -5.94 12.00
C LYS A 61 -19.28 -6.34 10.71
N ILE A 62 -19.39 -7.60 10.31
CA ILE A 62 -18.82 -8.05 9.04
C ILE A 62 -19.46 -7.30 7.87
N LEU A 63 -20.79 -7.19 7.84
CA LEU A 63 -21.48 -6.45 6.78
C LEU A 63 -21.03 -4.98 6.72
N CYS A 64 -20.85 -4.31 7.86
CA CYS A 64 -20.38 -2.93 7.92
C CYS A 64 -18.98 -2.80 7.29
N LEU A 65 -18.04 -3.68 7.63
CA LEU A 65 -16.70 -3.67 7.03
C LEU A 65 -16.75 -3.90 5.51
N GLU A 66 -17.56 -4.85 5.05
CA GLU A 66 -17.72 -5.15 3.63
C GLU A 66 -18.35 -3.97 2.86
N VAL A 67 -19.36 -3.32 3.43
CA VAL A 67 -19.98 -2.10 2.85
C VAL A 67 -18.97 -0.96 2.75
N MET A 68 -18.04 -0.86 3.69
CA MET A 68 -16.93 0.10 3.65
C MET A 68 -15.81 -0.32 2.68
N GLY A 69 -15.94 -1.42 1.94
CA GLY A 69 -14.92 -1.93 1.01
C GLY A 69 -13.72 -2.59 1.68
N ILE A 70 -13.88 -3.04 2.93
CA ILE A 70 -12.83 -3.73 3.70
C ILE A 70 -13.12 -5.23 3.64
N ASP A 71 -12.16 -6.01 3.13
CA ASP A 71 -12.22 -7.47 3.17
C ASP A 71 -12.20 -7.95 4.62
N ALA A 72 -13.36 -8.34 5.14
CA ALA A 72 -13.52 -8.70 6.53
C ALA A 72 -12.85 -10.05 6.85
N GLY A 73 -12.76 -10.95 5.87
CA GLY A 73 -12.06 -12.23 6.02
C GLY A 73 -10.56 -12.03 6.21
N LYS A 74 -9.95 -11.20 5.37
CA LYS A 74 -8.54 -10.78 5.52
C LYS A 74 -8.36 -10.02 6.83
N ALA A 75 -9.24 -9.09 7.17
CA ALA A 75 -9.14 -8.31 8.40
C ALA A 75 -9.17 -9.21 9.65
N LEU A 76 -10.07 -10.19 9.72
CA LEU A 76 -10.16 -11.16 10.83
C LEU A 76 -8.95 -12.09 10.91
N SER A 77 -8.38 -12.51 9.78
CA SER A 77 -7.19 -13.37 9.78
C SER A 77 -5.94 -12.64 10.29
N GLN A 78 -5.83 -11.34 10.00
CA GLN A 78 -4.69 -10.51 10.41
C GLN A 78 -4.90 -9.84 11.78
N ASN A 79 -6.15 -9.74 12.25
CA ASN A 79 -6.52 -9.20 13.55
C ASN A 79 -7.62 -10.07 14.22
N PRO A 80 -7.23 -11.15 14.92
CA PRO A 80 -8.18 -12.04 15.60
C PRO A 80 -9.05 -11.36 16.66
N ASP A 81 -8.56 -10.31 17.32
CA ASP A 81 -9.25 -9.56 18.38
C ASP A 81 -10.47 -8.80 17.86
N LEU A 82 -10.52 -8.60 16.53
CA LEU A 82 -11.70 -8.04 15.86
C LEU A 82 -12.95 -8.89 16.10
N ARG A 83 -12.82 -10.18 16.45
CA ARG A 83 -13.98 -11.02 16.81
C ARG A 83 -14.72 -10.48 18.01
N THR A 84 -13.98 -10.08 19.05
CA THR A 84 -14.51 -9.61 20.34
C THR A 84 -14.76 -8.11 20.38
N ALA A 85 -14.20 -7.33 19.45
CA ALA A 85 -14.42 -5.89 19.39
C ALA A 85 -15.90 -5.52 19.17
N THR A 86 -16.38 -4.49 19.88
CA THR A 86 -17.76 -4.00 19.74
C THR A 86 -17.87 -3.07 18.54
N MET A 87 -19.07 -2.96 17.97
CA MET A 87 -19.31 -2.00 16.88
C MET A 87 -19.04 -0.55 17.32
N GLU A 88 -19.44 -0.20 18.55
CA GLU A 88 -19.18 1.12 19.13
C GLU A 88 -17.69 1.47 19.20
N SER A 89 -16.83 0.51 19.56
CA SER A 89 -15.38 0.73 19.59
C SER A 89 -14.82 1.04 18.19
N ILE A 90 -15.29 0.31 17.17
CA ILE A 90 -14.90 0.53 15.76
C ILE A 90 -15.38 1.90 15.29
N GLN A 91 -16.63 2.27 15.60
CA GLN A 91 -17.18 3.59 15.25
C GLN A 91 -16.44 4.73 15.94
N SER A 92 -15.99 4.53 17.19
CA SER A 92 -15.16 5.51 17.91
C SER A 92 -13.82 5.73 17.21
N ILE A 93 -13.18 4.66 16.73
CA ILE A 93 -11.93 4.73 15.96
C ILE A 93 -12.15 5.46 14.63
N ILE A 94 -13.21 5.14 13.89
CA ILE A 94 -13.56 5.82 12.64
C ILE A 94 -13.79 7.32 12.88
N THR A 95 -14.57 7.66 13.90
CA THR A 95 -14.86 9.05 14.29
C THR A 95 -13.57 9.80 14.64
N PHE A 96 -12.66 9.16 15.38
CA PHE A 96 -11.36 9.73 15.70
C PHE A 96 -10.47 9.96 14.46
N LEU A 97 -10.47 9.03 13.49
CA LEU A 97 -9.75 9.22 12.24
C LEU A 97 -10.35 10.39 11.44
N PHE A 98 -11.67 10.52 11.41
CA PHE A 98 -12.36 11.65 10.76
C PHE A 98 -12.05 12.98 11.42
N SER A 99 -12.02 13.05 12.76
CA SER A 99 -11.63 14.27 13.47
C SER A 99 -10.18 14.68 13.20
N ASN A 100 -9.32 13.74 12.79
CA ASN A 100 -7.95 13.98 12.34
C ASN A 100 -7.82 14.17 10.81
N GLY A 101 -8.94 14.38 10.11
CA GLY A 101 -8.97 14.73 8.69
C GLY A 101 -8.83 13.56 7.72
N ILE A 102 -8.86 12.31 8.19
CA ILE A 102 -8.96 11.13 7.32
C ILE A 102 -10.37 11.09 6.72
N LEU A 103 -10.51 10.75 5.44
CA LEU A 103 -11.81 10.69 4.78
C LEU A 103 -12.31 9.25 4.69
N GLU A 104 -13.63 9.08 4.58
CA GLU A 104 -14.26 7.77 4.42
C GLU A 104 -13.64 6.94 3.27
N LYS A 105 -13.39 7.59 2.13
CA LYS A 105 -12.73 6.96 0.97
C LYS A 105 -11.31 6.45 1.21
N ASP A 106 -10.65 6.88 2.29
CA ASP A 106 -9.30 6.45 2.66
C ASP A 106 -9.33 5.17 3.53
N LEU A 107 -10.44 4.93 4.24
CA LEU A 107 -10.61 3.82 5.18
C LEU A 107 -10.39 2.43 4.57
N PRO A 108 -10.91 2.08 3.37
CA PRO A 108 -10.68 0.75 2.79
C PRO A 108 -9.18 0.44 2.65
N ARG A 109 -8.38 1.42 2.23
CA ARG A 109 -6.93 1.26 2.10
C ARG A 109 -6.24 1.16 3.45
N ILE A 110 -6.61 2.01 4.41
CA ILE A 110 -5.99 2.06 5.74
C ILE A 110 -6.27 0.75 6.48
N PHE A 111 -7.53 0.35 6.60
CA PHE A 111 -7.91 -0.87 7.29
C PHE A 111 -7.52 -2.14 6.52
N GLY A 112 -7.57 -2.11 5.18
CA GLY A 112 -7.12 -3.24 4.36
C GLY A 112 -5.60 -3.49 4.42
N MET A 113 -4.81 -2.45 4.72
CA MET A 113 -3.36 -2.56 4.93
C MET A 113 -3.01 -2.84 6.41
N CYS A 114 -3.80 -2.32 7.33
CA CYS A 114 -3.54 -2.38 8.77
C CYS A 114 -4.81 -2.72 9.57
N PRO A 115 -5.32 -3.97 9.48
CA PRO A 115 -6.56 -4.35 10.18
C PRO A 115 -6.50 -4.23 11.70
N LYS A 116 -5.29 -4.23 12.29
CA LYS A 116 -5.08 -4.01 13.73
C LYS A 116 -5.59 -2.66 14.24
N ILE A 117 -5.73 -1.67 13.36
CA ILE A 117 -6.28 -0.35 13.73
C ILE A 117 -7.72 -0.48 14.22
N LEU A 118 -8.50 -1.44 13.70
CA LEU A 118 -9.91 -1.64 14.06
C LEU A 118 -10.12 -2.05 15.54
N THR A 119 -9.05 -2.38 16.25
CA THR A 119 -9.07 -2.75 17.67
C THR A 119 -8.02 -1.98 18.48
N ALA A 120 -7.48 -0.90 17.92
CA ALA A 120 -6.48 -0.07 18.60
C ALA A 120 -7.14 0.83 19.65
N ASP A 121 -6.42 1.10 20.74
CA ASP A 121 -6.86 2.08 21.72
C ASP A 121 -6.55 3.50 21.23
N ILE A 122 -7.54 4.38 21.28
CA ILE A 122 -7.42 5.74 20.76
C ILE A 122 -6.37 6.53 21.56
N LYS A 123 -6.30 6.36 22.88
CA LYS A 123 -5.44 7.17 23.75
C LYS A 123 -4.01 6.64 23.79
N THR A 124 -3.83 5.33 23.83
CA THR A 124 -2.48 4.73 23.98
C THR A 124 -1.82 4.42 22.65
N ASP A 125 -2.58 4.16 21.60
CA ASP A 125 -2.02 3.72 20.31
C ASP A 125 -2.13 4.80 19.24
N LEU A 126 -3.33 5.37 19.02
CA LEU A 126 -3.56 6.28 17.88
C LEU A 126 -3.14 7.73 18.17
N THR A 127 -3.57 8.30 19.31
CA THR A 127 -3.27 9.69 19.69
C THR A 127 -1.77 9.97 19.68
N PRO A 128 -0.91 9.12 20.26
CA PRO A 128 0.53 9.35 20.23
C PRO A 128 1.11 9.42 18.82
N VAL A 129 0.54 8.70 17.85
CA VAL A 129 1.00 8.73 16.46
C VAL A 129 0.71 10.09 15.83
N PHE A 130 -0.48 10.65 16.05
CA PHE A 130 -0.82 11.99 15.56
C PHE A 130 0.02 13.08 16.27
N ASP A 131 0.24 12.95 17.57
CA ASP A 131 1.14 13.83 18.32
C ASP A 131 2.58 13.76 17.81
N PHE A 132 3.07 12.57 17.47
CA PHE A 132 4.39 12.38 16.88
C PHE A 132 4.50 13.08 15.52
N ILE A 133 3.49 12.91 14.66
CA ILE A 133 3.44 13.55 13.33
C ILE A 133 3.42 15.09 13.49
N LEU A 134 2.61 15.61 14.40
CA LEU A 134 2.51 17.05 14.66
C LEU A 134 3.79 17.62 15.27
N ASN A 135 4.24 17.03 16.38
CA ASN A 135 5.25 17.66 17.24
C ASN A 135 6.68 17.28 16.86
N GLU A 136 6.93 16.05 16.39
CA GLU A 136 8.29 15.58 16.10
C GLU A 136 8.64 15.67 14.62
N LEU A 137 7.67 15.42 13.73
CA LEU A 137 7.85 15.59 12.28
C LEU A 137 7.48 17.00 11.79
N LYS A 138 6.84 17.82 12.63
CA LYS A 138 6.42 19.21 12.30
C LYS A 138 5.42 19.27 11.14
N VAL A 139 4.54 18.27 11.05
CA VAL A 139 3.49 18.20 10.04
C VAL A 139 2.22 18.88 10.58
N PRO A 140 1.66 19.88 9.90
CA PRO A 140 0.41 20.50 10.33
C PRO A 140 -0.77 19.52 10.20
N GLU A 141 -1.79 19.69 11.05
CA GLU A 141 -2.96 18.81 11.12
C GLU A 141 -3.69 18.62 9.78
N ASN A 142 -3.79 19.70 8.99
CA ASN A 142 -4.40 19.66 7.65
C ASN A 142 -3.67 18.72 6.66
N SER A 143 -2.47 18.27 7.00
CA SER A 143 -1.63 17.39 6.19
C SER A 143 -1.55 15.95 6.72
N PHE A 144 -2.20 15.64 7.85
CA PHE A 144 -2.25 14.28 8.40
C PHE A 144 -2.72 13.25 7.39
N ARG A 145 -3.83 13.56 6.69
CA ARG A 145 -4.37 12.71 5.63
C ARG A 145 -3.32 12.31 4.59
N ARG A 146 -2.46 13.23 4.18
CA ARG A 146 -1.41 12.98 3.19
C ARG A 146 -0.37 12.00 3.73
N VAL A 147 0.07 12.19 4.97
CA VAL A 147 1.08 11.35 5.64
C VAL A 147 0.53 9.94 5.90
N ILE A 148 -0.66 9.83 6.46
CA ILE A 148 -1.30 8.53 6.75
C ILE A 148 -1.57 7.77 5.46
N ASN A 149 -2.08 8.42 4.42
CA ASN A 149 -2.27 7.75 3.12
C ASN A 149 -0.96 7.36 2.44
N LYS A 150 0.15 8.06 2.71
CA LYS A 150 1.46 7.65 2.23
C LYS A 150 1.93 6.37 2.92
N CYS A 151 1.73 6.25 4.24
CA CYS A 151 2.10 5.06 5.00
C CYS A 151 1.14 4.79 6.17
N PRO A 152 0.07 4.00 5.93
CA PRO A 152 -0.90 3.63 6.98
C PRO A 152 -0.27 2.90 8.17
N ARG A 153 0.88 2.23 7.96
CA ARG A 153 1.62 1.53 9.01
C ARG A 153 2.05 2.43 10.17
N LEU A 154 2.10 3.76 9.99
CA LEU A 154 2.33 4.70 11.07
C LEU A 154 1.33 4.49 12.23
N LEU A 155 0.05 4.28 11.91
CA LEU A 155 -1.03 4.10 12.90
C LEU A 155 -0.94 2.80 13.70
N THR A 156 -0.07 1.87 13.30
CA THR A 156 0.13 0.58 14.01
C THR A 156 1.53 0.44 14.59
N SER A 157 2.35 1.49 14.49
CA SER A 157 3.72 1.47 14.97
C SER A 157 3.81 2.15 16.33
N SER A 158 4.44 1.50 17.32
CA SER A 158 4.70 2.12 18.63
C SER A 158 5.55 3.38 18.46
N VAL A 159 5.07 4.51 18.97
CA VAL A 159 5.84 5.76 18.94
C VAL A 159 7.13 5.60 19.74
N LYS A 160 7.05 4.95 20.92
CA LYS A 160 8.16 4.79 21.85
C LYS A 160 9.22 3.84 21.31
N ASP A 161 8.80 2.71 20.77
CA ASP A 161 9.70 1.58 20.49
C ASP A 161 10.06 1.46 19.00
N GLN A 162 9.32 2.13 18.11
CA GLN A 162 9.54 2.05 16.67
C GLN A 162 9.76 3.45 16.04
N LEU A 163 8.78 4.35 16.11
CA LEU A 163 8.84 5.60 15.34
C LEU A 163 9.93 6.56 15.84
N ARG A 164 10.01 6.80 17.16
CA ARG A 164 11.00 7.71 17.74
C ARG A 164 12.43 7.18 17.64
N PRO A 165 12.73 5.90 17.92
CA PRO A 165 14.06 5.34 17.68
C PRO A 165 14.48 5.45 16.21
N ALA A 166 13.58 5.15 15.26
CA ALA A 166 13.85 5.30 13.83
C ALA A 166 14.14 6.75 13.45
N LEU A 167 13.34 7.71 13.94
CA LEU A 167 13.56 9.13 13.68
C LEU A 167 14.92 9.62 14.22
N VAL A 168 15.29 9.23 15.45
CA VAL A 168 16.60 9.58 16.04
C VAL A 168 17.73 8.97 15.22
N TYR A 169 17.61 7.72 14.82
CA TYR A 169 18.61 7.04 14.00
C TYR A 169 18.79 7.73 12.63
N LEU A 170 17.69 8.02 11.93
CA LEU A 170 17.70 8.70 10.64
C LEU A 170 18.31 10.11 10.74
N ARG A 171 18.00 10.86 11.82
CA ARG A 171 18.62 12.17 12.08
C ARG A 171 20.13 12.06 12.27
N ARG A 172 20.60 11.05 13.02
CA ARG A 172 22.05 10.77 13.19
C ARG A 172 22.73 10.37 11.87
N LEU A 173 22.00 9.68 10.99
CA LEU A 173 22.47 9.34 9.65
C LEU A 173 22.50 10.55 8.69
N GLY A 174 21.87 11.68 9.06
CA GLY A 174 21.91 12.94 8.32
C GLY A 174 20.60 13.35 7.67
N PHE A 175 19.49 12.61 7.89
CA PHE A 175 18.16 13.00 7.41
C PHE A 175 17.63 14.18 8.25
N LYS A 176 17.86 15.40 7.76
CA LYS A 176 17.46 16.64 8.44
C LYS A 176 16.05 17.10 8.08
N ASP A 177 15.59 16.77 6.88
CA ASP A 177 14.27 17.17 6.39
C ASP A 177 13.17 16.25 6.96
N SER A 178 12.51 16.72 8.02
CA SER A 178 11.39 15.99 8.64
C SER A 178 10.16 15.93 7.73
N GLY A 179 10.00 16.90 6.82
CA GLY A 179 8.94 16.88 5.81
C GLY A 179 9.17 15.80 4.77
N ALA A 180 10.39 15.64 4.27
CA ALA A 180 10.74 14.53 3.37
C ALA A 180 10.48 13.17 4.03
N LEU A 181 10.89 13.01 5.30
CA LEU A 181 10.61 11.81 6.08
C LEU A 181 9.10 11.56 6.26
N ALA A 182 8.29 12.60 6.42
CA ALA A 182 6.84 12.45 6.58
C ALA A 182 6.10 12.15 5.26
N TYR A 183 6.45 12.85 4.18
CA TYR A 183 5.68 12.84 2.93
C TYR A 183 6.23 11.89 1.86
N GLN A 184 7.51 11.54 1.93
CA GLN A 184 8.19 10.76 0.89
C GLN A 184 8.71 9.44 1.43
N ASP A 185 9.44 9.50 2.55
CA ASP A 185 10.22 8.39 3.09
C ASP A 185 9.67 7.82 4.40
N SER A 186 8.36 7.97 4.64
CA SER A 186 7.71 7.57 5.90
C SER A 186 7.81 6.08 6.20
N VAL A 187 8.09 5.26 5.18
CA VAL A 187 8.40 3.83 5.35
C VAL A 187 9.65 3.61 6.22
N LEU A 188 10.60 4.54 6.21
CA LEU A 188 11.81 4.46 7.03
C LEU A 188 11.50 4.63 8.53
N LEU A 189 10.47 5.43 8.87
CA LEU A 189 10.05 5.64 10.26
C LEU A 189 9.42 4.38 10.88
N VAL A 190 8.75 3.57 10.06
CA VAL A 190 8.14 2.29 10.47
C VAL A 190 9.08 1.10 10.29
N SER A 191 10.33 1.33 9.89
CA SER A 191 11.33 0.27 9.69
C SER A 191 12.14 0.05 10.96
N ASN A 192 12.30 -1.21 11.38
CA ASN A 192 13.09 -1.52 12.57
C ASN A 192 14.57 -1.14 12.35
N VAL A 193 15.14 -0.38 13.29
CA VAL A 193 16.52 0.12 13.16
C VAL A 193 17.52 -1.03 13.14
N GLU A 194 17.42 -1.94 14.10
CA GLU A 194 18.40 -3.02 14.33
C GLU A 194 18.28 -4.15 13.32
N HIS A 195 17.06 -4.49 12.93
CA HIS A 195 16.77 -5.64 12.09
C HIS A 195 16.49 -5.28 10.62
N THR A 196 16.36 -4.00 10.28
CA THR A 196 16.09 -3.59 8.89
C THR A 196 17.07 -2.54 8.39
N LEU A 197 17.23 -1.40 9.08
CA LEU A 197 18.05 -0.30 8.56
C LEU A 197 19.56 -0.59 8.69
N ILE A 198 20.03 -1.01 9.86
CA ILE A 198 21.43 -1.33 10.11
C ILE A 198 21.94 -2.45 9.19
N PRO A 199 21.24 -3.60 9.03
CA PRO A 199 21.71 -4.68 8.17
C PRO A 199 21.91 -4.24 6.72
N LYS A 200 21.05 -3.35 6.19
CA LYS A 200 21.20 -2.82 4.82
C LYS A 200 22.45 -1.95 4.68
N LEU A 201 22.74 -1.13 5.69
CA LEU A 201 23.96 -0.32 5.70
C LEU A 201 25.21 -1.21 5.84
N ARG A 202 25.17 -2.24 6.68
CA ARG A 202 26.26 -3.23 6.81
C ARG A 202 26.51 -3.99 5.52
N PHE A 203 25.46 -4.38 4.82
CA PHE A 203 25.61 -4.99 3.50
C PHE A 203 26.37 -4.07 2.54
N LEU A 204 26.01 -2.78 2.47
CA LEU A 204 26.73 -1.82 1.62
C LEU A 204 28.21 -1.66 2.05
N GLU A 205 28.53 -1.74 3.34
CA GLU A 205 29.91 -1.76 3.83
C GLU A 205 30.68 -2.99 3.32
N THR A 206 30.04 -4.16 3.22
CA THR A 206 30.70 -5.38 2.69
C THR A 206 31.06 -5.28 1.20
N LEU A 207 30.49 -4.32 0.47
CA LEU A 207 30.85 -4.05 -0.92
C LEU A 207 32.15 -3.23 -1.05
N GLY A 208 32.77 -2.84 0.06
CA GLY A 208 33.99 -2.03 0.08
C GLY A 208 33.76 -0.52 0.14
N LEU A 209 32.51 -0.08 0.33
CA LEU A 209 32.17 1.34 0.48
C LEU A 209 32.43 1.82 1.91
N SER A 210 32.98 3.02 2.05
CA SER A 210 33.16 3.64 3.37
C SER A 210 31.83 4.12 3.97
N LYS A 211 31.80 4.29 5.29
CA LYS A 211 30.61 4.78 6.01
C LYS A 211 30.12 6.13 5.50
N ASP A 212 31.02 7.05 5.18
CA ASP A 212 30.66 8.37 4.65
C ASP A 212 30.08 8.29 3.24
N GLU A 213 30.60 7.39 2.39
CA GLU A 213 30.07 7.16 1.05
C GLU A 213 28.67 6.57 1.11
N ILE A 214 28.46 5.54 1.95
CA ILE A 214 27.15 4.93 2.17
C ILE A 214 26.16 5.96 2.69
N ARG A 215 26.58 6.76 3.68
CA ARG A 215 25.75 7.87 4.21
C ARG A 215 25.33 8.81 3.08
N ASN A 216 26.27 9.25 2.25
CA ASN A 216 25.97 10.16 1.14
C ASN A 216 25.11 9.51 0.05
N MET A 217 25.22 8.19 -0.16
CA MET A 217 24.35 7.43 -1.06
C MET A 217 22.91 7.38 -0.55
N VAL A 218 22.70 6.99 0.70
CA VAL A 218 21.34 6.83 1.25
C VAL A 218 20.64 8.17 1.47
N LEU A 219 21.37 9.26 1.71
CA LEU A 219 20.79 10.60 1.75
C LEU A 219 20.31 11.08 0.38
N ARG A 220 21.02 10.72 -0.71
CA ARG A 220 20.59 11.02 -2.09
C ARG A 220 19.52 10.06 -2.62
N CYS A 221 19.52 8.83 -2.12
CA CYS A 221 18.59 7.78 -2.54
C CYS A 221 18.06 6.98 -1.32
N PRO A 222 17.10 7.54 -0.55
CA PRO A 222 16.56 6.89 0.64
C PRO A 222 15.89 5.54 0.34
N ALA A 223 15.38 5.37 -0.88
CA ALA A 223 14.78 4.14 -1.37
C ALA A 223 15.69 2.91 -1.23
N LEU A 224 17.02 3.08 -1.22
CA LEU A 224 17.96 1.98 -0.95
C LEU A 224 17.63 1.25 0.36
N LEU A 225 17.21 1.98 1.39
CA LEU A 225 16.86 1.41 2.68
C LEU A 225 15.52 0.67 2.67
N THR A 226 14.82 0.63 1.53
CA THR A 226 13.56 -0.11 1.36
C THR A 226 13.75 -1.45 0.65
N PHE A 227 14.84 -1.63 -0.09
CA PHE A 227 15.11 -2.85 -0.85
C PHE A 227 15.54 -4.02 0.05
N SER A 228 15.25 -5.25 -0.39
CA SER A 228 15.69 -6.48 0.27
C SER A 228 17.16 -6.75 -0.05
N ILE A 229 17.91 -7.27 0.92
CA ILE A 229 19.29 -7.69 0.68
C ILE A 229 19.29 -8.89 -0.27
N GLU A 230 18.62 -9.97 0.12
CA GLU A 230 18.58 -11.25 -0.60
C GLU A 230 17.93 -11.13 -1.99
N ASN A 231 16.79 -10.43 -2.07
CA ASN A 231 15.99 -10.39 -3.30
C ASN A 231 16.29 -9.19 -4.21
N ASN A 232 17.18 -8.28 -3.81
CA ASN A 232 17.49 -7.10 -4.62
C ASN A 232 18.98 -6.76 -4.59
N PHE A 233 19.56 -6.44 -3.43
CA PHE A 233 20.95 -6.00 -3.39
C PHE A 233 21.94 -7.06 -3.85
N GLN A 234 21.88 -8.26 -3.27
CA GLN A 234 22.79 -9.37 -3.55
C GLN A 234 22.79 -9.76 -5.04
N PRO A 235 21.66 -10.17 -5.65
CA PRO A 235 21.67 -10.64 -7.04
C PRO A 235 22.08 -9.54 -8.03
N LYS A 236 21.76 -8.26 -7.75
CA LYS A 236 22.17 -7.15 -8.62
C LYS A 236 23.65 -6.83 -8.46
N TYR A 237 24.19 -6.91 -7.24
CA TYR A 237 25.61 -6.73 -7.02
C TYR A 237 26.43 -7.87 -7.63
N ASP A 238 25.99 -9.11 -7.51
CA ASP A 238 26.68 -10.26 -8.10
C ASP A 238 26.77 -10.13 -9.63
N TYR A 239 25.67 -9.70 -10.28
CA TYR A 239 25.68 -9.40 -11.71
C TYR A 239 26.61 -8.22 -12.05
N PHE A 240 26.55 -7.15 -11.25
CA PHE A 240 27.36 -5.95 -11.44
C PHE A 240 28.87 -6.21 -11.35
N ALA A 241 29.30 -6.94 -10.32
CA ALA A 241 30.71 -7.21 -10.08
C ALA A 241 31.23 -8.38 -10.94
N GLY A 242 30.41 -9.41 -11.14
CA GLY A 242 30.78 -10.61 -11.89
C GLY A 242 30.63 -10.44 -13.39
N GLU A 243 29.39 -10.34 -13.87
CA GLU A 243 29.08 -10.34 -15.31
C GLU A 243 29.41 -9.02 -15.99
N MET A 244 29.14 -7.89 -15.34
CA MET A 244 29.46 -6.57 -15.90
C MET A 244 30.93 -6.16 -15.66
N GLY A 245 31.63 -6.80 -14.72
CA GLY A 245 33.03 -6.49 -14.38
C GLY A 245 33.26 -5.03 -13.96
N ARG A 246 32.25 -4.37 -13.38
CA ARG A 246 32.29 -2.94 -13.06
C ARG A 246 32.81 -2.67 -11.66
N LYS A 247 33.31 -1.45 -11.45
CA LYS A 247 33.90 -1.05 -10.15
C LYS A 247 32.84 -0.45 -9.22
N VAL A 248 32.96 -0.72 -7.92
CA VAL A 248 31.97 -0.31 -6.91
C VAL A 248 31.74 1.20 -6.85
N GLU A 249 32.73 2.00 -7.27
CA GLU A 249 32.63 3.46 -7.35
C GLU A 249 31.48 3.91 -8.26
N GLU A 250 31.13 3.15 -9.30
CA GLU A 250 29.99 3.48 -10.15
C GLU A 250 28.65 3.34 -9.42
N LEU A 251 28.55 2.42 -8.44
CA LEU A 251 27.35 2.28 -7.60
C LEU A 251 27.21 3.46 -6.64
N LYS A 252 28.34 4.00 -6.16
CA LYS A 252 28.34 5.23 -5.36
C LYS A 252 27.84 6.42 -6.16
N GLU A 253 28.30 6.59 -7.39
CA GLU A 253 27.83 7.69 -8.24
C GLU A 253 26.36 7.50 -8.65
N PHE A 254 25.96 6.24 -8.88
CA PHE A 254 24.63 5.88 -9.35
C PHE A 254 23.90 4.85 -8.47
N PRO A 255 23.50 5.21 -7.23
CA PRO A 255 22.82 4.29 -6.32
C PRO A 255 21.48 3.78 -6.85
N GLN A 256 20.85 4.53 -7.77
CA GLN A 256 19.60 4.12 -8.42
C GLN A 256 19.74 2.84 -9.26
N TYR A 257 20.95 2.34 -9.50
CA TYR A 257 21.19 1.01 -10.07
C TYR A 257 20.28 -0.06 -9.41
N PHE A 258 20.22 -0.08 -8.07
CA PHE A 258 19.42 -1.05 -7.32
C PHE A 258 17.90 -0.86 -7.45
N ALA A 259 17.44 0.27 -8.02
CA ALA A 259 16.03 0.51 -8.28
C ALA A 259 15.57 -0.10 -9.63
N PHE A 260 16.47 -0.35 -10.59
CA PHE A 260 16.09 -0.93 -11.88
C PHE A 260 15.91 -2.45 -11.80
N SER A 261 14.99 -3.00 -12.62
CA SER A 261 14.81 -4.45 -12.72
C SER A 261 16.07 -5.12 -13.24
N LEU A 262 16.52 -6.18 -12.56
CA LEU A 262 17.68 -6.96 -13.01
C LEU A 262 17.39 -7.59 -14.38
N GLU A 263 16.32 -8.37 -14.46
CA GLU A 263 15.98 -9.14 -15.67
C GLU A 263 15.43 -8.29 -16.81
N ASN A 264 14.68 -7.22 -16.52
CA ASN A 264 13.97 -6.48 -17.56
C ASN A 264 14.67 -5.18 -17.99
N ARG A 265 15.72 -4.76 -17.29
CA ARG A 265 16.39 -3.48 -17.58
C ARG A 265 17.91 -3.56 -17.55
N ILE A 266 18.48 -4.14 -16.49
CA ILE A 266 19.93 -4.18 -16.32
C ILE A 266 20.56 -5.17 -17.30
N LYS A 267 20.14 -6.44 -17.27
CA LYS A 267 20.72 -7.48 -18.13
C LYS A 267 20.53 -7.21 -19.62
N PRO A 268 19.32 -6.88 -20.13
CA PRO A 268 19.13 -6.66 -21.57
C PRO A 268 20.01 -5.53 -22.10
N ARG A 269 20.04 -4.38 -21.40
CA ARG A 269 20.82 -3.23 -21.82
C ARG A 269 22.33 -3.45 -21.71
N HIS A 270 22.78 -4.19 -20.70
CA HIS A 270 24.18 -4.57 -20.61
C HIS A 270 24.60 -5.43 -21.81
N THR A 271 23.81 -6.46 -22.16
CA THR A 271 24.09 -7.33 -23.31
C THR A 271 24.13 -6.56 -24.62
N GLU A 272 23.17 -5.66 -24.86
CA GLU A 272 23.13 -4.83 -26.07
C GLU A 272 24.36 -3.91 -26.17
N VAL A 273 24.76 -3.26 -25.07
CA VAL A 273 25.96 -2.41 -25.02
C VAL A 273 27.22 -3.20 -25.36
N VAL A 274 27.36 -4.41 -24.80
CA VAL A 274 28.51 -5.30 -25.07
C VAL A 274 28.51 -5.75 -26.53
N GLN A 275 27.35 -6.12 -27.10
CA GLN A 275 27.23 -6.52 -28.50
C GLN A 275 27.55 -5.39 -29.48
N SER A 276 27.21 -4.16 -29.12
CA SER A 276 27.56 -2.96 -29.90
C SER A 276 29.02 -2.53 -29.72
N GLY A 277 29.77 -3.14 -28.79
CA GLY A 277 31.18 -2.82 -28.56
C GLY A 277 31.43 -1.45 -27.92
N ILE A 278 30.40 -0.80 -27.39
CA ILE A 278 30.50 0.54 -26.78
C ILE A 278 30.57 0.44 -25.27
N THR A 279 31.00 1.52 -24.61
CA THR A 279 30.97 1.64 -23.15
C THR A 279 30.10 2.82 -22.74
N LEU A 280 29.12 2.58 -21.86
CA LEU A 280 28.24 3.62 -21.33
C LEU A 280 28.30 3.69 -19.79
N PRO A 281 28.26 4.90 -19.20
CA PRO A 281 28.02 5.05 -17.76
C PRO A 281 26.68 4.42 -17.35
N LEU A 282 26.61 3.83 -16.15
CA LEU A 282 25.37 3.20 -15.65
C LEU A 282 24.16 4.12 -15.71
N SER A 283 24.37 5.39 -15.34
CA SER A 283 23.32 6.40 -15.29
C SER A 283 22.70 6.63 -16.67
N VAL A 284 23.52 6.74 -17.71
CA VAL A 284 23.07 6.89 -19.10
C VAL A 284 22.39 5.60 -19.56
N MET A 285 23.08 4.47 -19.41
CA MET A 285 22.59 3.15 -19.83
C MET A 285 21.23 2.82 -19.23
N LEU A 286 20.96 3.15 -17.96
CA LEU A 286 19.75 2.70 -17.27
C LEU A 286 18.63 3.76 -17.21
N LYS A 287 18.95 5.06 -17.17
CA LYS A 287 17.95 6.13 -17.11
C LYS A 287 17.34 6.49 -18.46
N SER A 288 18.09 6.36 -19.55
CA SER A 288 17.59 6.73 -20.88
C SER A 288 16.31 5.97 -21.24
N THR A 289 15.42 6.60 -22.01
CA THR A 289 14.26 5.90 -22.58
C THR A 289 14.71 4.78 -23.52
N ASP A 290 13.79 3.94 -23.98
CA ASP A 290 14.16 2.87 -24.90
C ASP A 290 14.55 3.45 -26.27
N GLU A 291 13.92 4.55 -26.68
CA GLU A 291 14.27 5.31 -27.88
C GLU A 291 15.67 5.91 -27.79
N GLU A 292 15.95 6.66 -26.72
CA GLU A 292 17.25 7.28 -26.49
C GLU A 292 18.36 6.24 -26.42
N PHE A 293 18.11 5.13 -25.73
CA PHE A 293 19.08 4.04 -25.61
C PHE A 293 19.41 3.41 -26.98
N ARG A 294 18.39 3.17 -27.83
CA ARG A 294 18.62 2.67 -29.20
C ARG A 294 19.42 3.66 -30.05
N GLU A 295 19.19 4.96 -29.90
CA GLU A 295 19.97 5.97 -30.62
C GLU A 295 21.43 6.03 -30.15
N LEU A 296 21.69 5.87 -28.84
CA LEU A 296 23.05 5.77 -28.30
C LEU A 296 23.82 4.57 -28.89
N LEU A 297 23.17 3.42 -29.06
CA LEU A 297 23.78 2.25 -29.68
C LEU A 297 24.14 2.51 -31.15
N LYS A 298 23.29 3.21 -31.91
CA LYS A 298 23.57 3.55 -33.31
C LYS A 298 24.73 4.54 -33.45
N GLN A 299 24.80 5.54 -32.59
CA GLN A 299 25.80 6.61 -32.66
C GLN A 299 27.20 6.16 -32.22
N GLY A 300 27.29 5.15 -31.33
CA GLY A 300 28.56 4.62 -30.86
C GLY A 300 29.17 3.51 -31.73
N CYS A 301 28.44 3.00 -32.73
CA CYS A 301 28.91 1.99 -33.70
C CYS A 301 29.64 2.60 -34.93
N GLY A 302 30.18 3.82 -34.81
CA GLY A 302 30.86 4.56 -35.88
C GLY A 302 32.37 4.66 -35.70
#